data_AF-A0A963DE86-F1
#
_entry.id   AF-A0A963DE86-F1
#
_cell.length_a   1.000
_cell.length_b   1.000
_cell.length_c   1.000
_cell.angle_alpha   90.00
_cell.angle_beta   90.00
_cell.angle_gamma   90.00
#
_symmetry.space_group_name_H-M   'P 1'
#
loop_
_entity.id
_entity.type
_entity.pdbx_description
1 polymer ?
#
loop_
_entity_poly.entity_id
_entity_poly.type
_entity_poly.pdbx_seq_one_letter_code
_entity_poly.pdbx_strand_id
1 'polypeptide(L)'
;MAVPYYEAAGDEVALFEHAWKMRLPLLIKGPTGVGKTRFVAHMAARLGLPLFTVACHDDLTAADLVGRHLIGDGETRWCDGPLTR
;
A
#
# COMPACT_ATOMS: atom_id res chain seq x y z
N MET A 1 3.08 -17.95 3.54
CA MET A 1 2.09 -17.52 2.53
C MET A 1 2.70 -17.72 1.15
N ALA A 2 1.95 -18.25 0.19
CA ALA A 2 2.45 -18.39 -1.18
C ALA A 2 2.56 -17.02 -1.86
N VAL A 3 3.59 -16.81 -2.68
CA VAL A 3 3.75 -15.59 -3.47
C VAL A 3 2.69 -15.58 -4.58
N PRO A 4 1.82 -14.55 -4.68
CA PRO A 4 0.84 -14.46 -5.75
C PRO A 4 1.52 -14.46 -7.12
N TYR A 5 0.99 -15.22 -8.08
CA TYR A 5 1.57 -15.25 -9.43
C TYR A 5 1.53 -13.86 -10.09
N TYR A 6 2.63 -13.43 -10.69
CA TYR A 6 2.73 -12.23 -11.52
C TYR A 6 3.69 -12.55 -12.67
N GLU A 7 3.30 -12.21 -13.90
CA GLU A 7 4.15 -12.34 -15.08
C GLU A 7 4.87 -11.01 -15.30
N ALA A 8 6.21 -11.04 -15.29
CA ALA A 8 6.99 -9.85 -15.54
C ALA A 8 6.93 -9.46 -17.02
N ALA A 9 6.72 -8.17 -17.30
CA ALA A 9 6.70 -7.63 -18.66
C ALA A 9 8.06 -7.02 -19.06
N GLY A 10 8.95 -6.79 -18.10
CA GLY A 10 10.31 -6.28 -18.29
C GLY A 10 11.10 -6.31 -16.98
N ASP A 11 11.86 -5.26 -16.71
CA ASP A 11 12.78 -5.20 -15.57
C ASP A 11 12.11 -4.66 -14.27
N GLU A 12 10.79 -4.51 -14.23
CA GLU A 12 10.09 -3.84 -13.13
C GLU A 12 10.31 -4.51 -11.77
N VAL A 13 10.48 -5.83 -11.75
CA VAL A 13 10.81 -6.59 -10.52
C VAL A 13 12.16 -6.14 -9.96
N ALA A 14 13.18 -6.08 -10.79
CA ALA A 14 14.53 -5.68 -10.38
C ALA A 14 14.56 -4.20 -9.95
N LEU A 15 13.86 -3.33 -10.68
CA LEU A 15 13.74 -1.90 -10.35
C LEU A 15 13.03 -1.69 -9.00
N PHE A 16 11.95 -2.44 -8.74
CA PHE A 16 11.23 -2.37 -7.48
C PHE A 16 12.12 -2.81 -6.31
N GLU A 17 12.85 -3.92 -6.45
CA GLU A 17 13.79 -4.37 -5.42
C GLU A 17 14.90 -3.36 -5.15
N HIS A 18 15.43 -2.70 -6.19
CA HIS A 18 16.44 -1.66 -6.03
C HIS A 18 15.89 -0.44 -5.29
N ALA A 19 14.73 0.06 -5.69
CA ALA A 19 14.07 1.17 -5.02
C ALA A 19 13.74 0.84 -3.56
N TRP A 20 13.28 -0.37 -3.26
CA TRP A 20 13.04 -0.83 -1.89
C TRP A 20 14.32 -0.81 -1.05
N LYS A 21 15.43 -1.38 -1.55
CA LYS A 21 16.74 -1.37 -0.87
C LYS A 21 17.24 0.05 -0.59
N MET A 22 16.98 0.96 -1.52
CA MET A 22 17.36 2.38 -1.41
C MET A 22 16.34 3.23 -0.66
N ARG A 23 15.21 2.66 -0.20
CA ARG A 23 14.09 3.36 0.44
C ARG A 23 13.54 4.52 -0.41
N LEU A 24 13.48 4.32 -1.72
CA LEU A 24 12.92 5.29 -2.66
C LEU A 24 11.41 5.08 -2.83
N PRO A 25 10.58 6.13 -2.71
CA PRO A 25 9.17 6.05 -3.07
C PRO A 25 8.99 5.70 -4.55
N LEU A 26 8.00 4.86 -4.85
CA LEU A 26 7.68 4.43 -6.22
C LEU A 26 6.28 4.88 -6.64
N LEU A 27 6.19 5.39 -7.88
CA LEU A 27 4.93 5.60 -8.58
C LEU A 27 4.80 4.60 -9.73
N ILE A 28 3.75 3.79 -9.71
CA ILE A 28 3.48 2.80 -10.76
C ILE A 28 2.36 3.32 -11.66
N LYS A 29 2.68 3.61 -12.92
CA LYS A 29 1.74 4.16 -13.91
C LYS A 29 1.38 3.13 -14.97
N GLY A 30 0.14 3.19 -15.45
CA GLY A 30 -0.37 2.36 -16.54
C GLY A 30 -1.90 2.35 -16.57
N PRO A 31 -2.54 1.87 -17.65
CA PRO A 31 -4.00 1.84 -17.76
C PRO A 31 -4.65 0.89 -16.74
N THR A 32 -5.96 0.98 -16.57
CA THR A 32 -6.71 0.08 -15.69
C THR A 32 -6.61 -1.36 -16.19
N GLY A 33 -6.51 -2.32 -15.26
CA GLY A 33 -6.52 -3.76 -15.60
C GLY A 33 -5.16 -4.36 -15.99
N VAL A 34 -4.08 -3.59 -16.15
CA VAL A 34 -2.74 -4.12 -16.53
C VAL A 34 -1.96 -4.81 -15.41
N GLY A 35 -2.56 -5.02 -14.24
CA GLY A 35 -1.91 -5.77 -13.16
C GLY A 35 -1.08 -4.96 -12.15
N LYS A 36 -1.15 -3.62 -12.13
CA LYS A 36 -0.39 -2.78 -11.16
C LYS A 36 -0.58 -3.22 -9.70
N THR A 37 -1.83 -3.42 -9.26
CA THR A 37 -2.13 -3.88 -7.89
C THR A 37 -1.60 -5.29 -7.62
N ARG A 38 -1.68 -6.17 -8.62
CA ARG A 38 -1.14 -7.54 -8.56
C ARG A 38 0.38 -7.53 -8.44
N PHE A 39 1.05 -6.66 -9.18
CA PHE A 39 2.50 -6.48 -9.13
C PHE A 39 2.96 -6.08 -7.71
N VAL A 40 2.32 -5.08 -7.09
CA VAL A 40 2.64 -4.66 -5.72
C VAL A 40 2.41 -5.81 -4.73
N ALA A 41 1.32 -6.56 -4.86
CA ALA A 41 1.04 -7.74 -4.02
C ALA A 41 2.08 -8.86 -4.20
N HIS A 42 2.51 -9.11 -5.43
CA HIS A 42 3.60 -10.06 -5.72
C HIS A 42 4.90 -9.61 -5.06
N MET A 43 5.30 -8.35 -5.23
CA MET A 43 6.56 -7.82 -4.66
C MET A 43 6.55 -7.81 -3.14
N ALA A 44 5.45 -7.39 -2.51
CA ALA A 44 5.32 -7.42 -1.05
C ALA A 44 5.47 -8.84 -0.50
N ALA A 45 4.76 -9.82 -1.08
CA ALA A 45 4.86 -11.21 -0.67
C ALA A 45 6.26 -11.81 -0.90
N ARG A 46 6.88 -11.50 -2.05
CA ARG A 46 8.24 -11.94 -2.40
C ARG A 46 9.30 -11.36 -1.46
N LEU A 47 9.14 -10.11 -1.02
CA LEU A 47 10.05 -9.44 -0.08
C LEU A 47 9.74 -9.73 1.39
N GLY A 48 8.68 -10.50 1.69
CA GLY A 48 8.25 -10.78 3.06
C GLY A 48 7.72 -9.56 3.80
N LEU A 49 7.17 -8.58 3.09
CA LEU A 49 6.68 -7.32 3.64
C LEU A 49 5.16 -7.36 3.87
N PRO A 50 4.64 -6.72 4.94
CA PRO A 50 3.21 -6.47 5.05
C PRO A 50 2.76 -5.52 3.93
N LEU A 51 1.55 -5.73 3.41
CA LEU A 51 0.94 -4.86 2.40
C LEU A 51 -0.32 -4.21 2.96
N PHE A 52 -0.27 -2.89 3.12
CA PHE A 52 -1.42 -2.07 3.47
C PHE A 52 -1.91 -1.37 2.20
N THR A 53 -3.20 -1.55 1.87
CA THR A 53 -3.82 -0.92 0.70
C THR A 53 -4.84 0.10 1.15
N VAL A 54 -4.70 1.33 0.66
CA VAL A 54 -5.72 2.38 0.81
C VAL A 54 -6.33 2.66 -0.56
N ALA A 55 -7.65 2.53 -0.67
CA ALA A 55 -8.39 2.92 -1.87
C ALA A 55 -8.66 4.43 -1.82
N CYS A 56 -8.00 5.19 -2.69
CA CYS A 56 -8.22 6.63 -2.77
C CYS A 56 -9.49 6.96 -3.55
N HIS A 57 -10.23 7.96 -3.06
CA HIS A 57 -11.42 8.54 -3.69
C HIS A 57 -11.50 10.02 -3.30
N ASP A 58 -12.39 10.78 -3.95
CA ASP A 58 -12.44 12.24 -3.81
C ASP A 58 -12.83 12.70 -2.38
N ASP A 59 -13.65 11.92 -1.67
CA ASP A 59 -14.00 12.19 -0.27
C ASP A 59 -12.95 11.74 0.75
N LEU A 60 -11.79 11.19 0.33
CA LEU A 60 -10.77 10.69 1.25
C LEU A 60 -10.05 11.87 1.92
N THR A 61 -10.06 11.92 3.24
CA THR A 61 -9.40 13.01 3.99
C THR A 61 -8.07 12.56 4.60
N ALA A 62 -7.23 13.53 4.97
CA ALA A 62 -5.99 13.25 5.69
C ALA A 62 -6.24 12.55 7.05
N ALA A 63 -7.36 12.85 7.70
CA ALA A 63 -7.75 12.22 8.96
C ALA A 63 -8.08 10.73 8.78
N ASP A 64 -8.57 10.31 7.61
CA ASP A 64 -8.81 8.90 7.33
C ASP A 64 -7.51 8.10 7.17
N LEU A 65 -6.41 8.77 6.81
CA LEU A 65 -5.09 8.18 6.66
C LEU A 65 -4.30 8.15 7.98
N VAL A 66 -4.32 9.26 8.73
CA VAL A 66 -3.52 9.46 9.94
C VAL A 66 -4.26 8.98 11.20
N GLY A 67 -5.58 9.11 11.24
CA GLY A 67 -6.39 8.81 12.42
C GLY A 67 -7.24 9.99 12.86
N ARG A 68 -8.17 9.71 13.77
CA ARG A 68 -9.14 10.69 14.28
C ARG A 68 -9.59 10.37 15.70
N HIS A 69 -10.06 11.40 16.40
CA HIS A 69 -10.72 11.22 17.68
C HIS A 69 -12.13 10.66 17.49
N LEU A 70 -12.46 9.63 18.26
CA LEU A 70 -13.80 9.05 18.36
C LEU A 70 -14.38 9.41 19.73
N ILE A 71 -15.66 9.78 19.76
CA ILE A 71 -16.40 10.06 20.99
C ILE A 71 -17.36 8.88 21.23
N GLY A 72 -17.28 8.26 22.39
CA GLY A 72 -18.12 7.13 22.79
C GLY A 72 -17.92 6.80 24.25
N ASP A 73 -18.90 6.16 24.89
CA ASP A 73 -18.81 5.69 26.29
C ASP A 73 -18.41 6.77 27.33
N GLY A 74 -18.73 8.04 27.05
CA GLY A 74 -18.37 9.17 27.91
C GLY A 74 -16.90 9.61 27.82
N GLU A 75 -16.14 9.08 26.87
CA GLU A 75 -14.73 9.41 26.64
C GLU A 75 -14.44 9.85 25.19
N THR A 76 -13.32 10.56 25.03
CA THR A 76 -12.74 10.91 23.74
C THR A 76 -11.46 10.11 23.56
N ARG A 77 -11.41 9.24 22.56
CA ARG A 77 -10.26 8.36 22.29
C ARG A 77 -9.65 8.62 20.92
N TRP A 78 -8.33 8.57 20.82
CA TRP A 78 -7.65 8.56 19.52
C TRP A 78 -7.80 7.19 18.85
N CYS A 79 -8.00 7.18 17.53
CA CYS A 79 -8.07 5.97 16.72
C CYS A 79 -7.16 6.11 15.50
N ASP A 80 -6.16 5.23 15.39
CA ASP A 80 -5.15 5.26 14.34
C ASP A 80 -5.71 4.91 12.95
N GLY A 81 -5.29 5.72 11.97
CA GLY A 81 -5.51 5.48 10.56
C GLY A 81 -4.56 4.42 10.01
N PRO A 82 -4.78 3.95 8.77
CA PRO A 82 -3.97 2.89 8.16
C PRO A 82 -2.49 3.27 7.97
N LEU A 83 -2.11 4.56 8.02
CA LEU A 83 -0.71 4.99 7.91
C LEU A 83 0.01 5.14 9.27
N THR A 84 -0.71 5.02 10.40
CA THR A 84 -0.12 5.15 11.75
C THR A 84 -0.21 3.89 12.59
N ARG A 85 -0.74 2.79 12.02
CA ARG A 85 -0.76 1.46 12.66
C ARG A 85 0.55 0.70 12.50
#